data_AF-A0A1E7HC68-F1
#
_entry.id   AF-A0A1E7HC68-F1
#
_cell.length_a   1.000
_cell.length_b   1.000
_cell.length_c   1.000
_cell.angle_alpha   90.00
_cell.angle_beta   90.00
_cell.angle_gamma   90.00
#
_symmetry.space_group_name_H-M   'P 1'
#
loop_
_entity.id
_entity.type
_entity.pdbx_description
1 polymer ?
#
loop_
_entity_poly.entity_id
_entity_poly.type
_entity_poly.pdbx_seq_one_letter_code
_entity_poly.pdbx_strand_id
1 'polypeptide(L)'
;MKKTILNFLLVSAIAPFLIQCAAQTDVDDLRYQLRIVNKKIEDLKSTTVGQLQKRQAASSGQVDQLGTEVLELKSLLEETSHLNRRLREQNKELEQSITAVAQTEADKRNELIQRFEEGQKTKEEELKELDEKLRLQNENLKAIQDARIKDAELRAQATARAAEEANAKAARAGSAAALSSSGMKHILANKKKVTFKVSQVPVRTTSAIPKQEKQVSAVAPKPEKTTAPEKSISPDNELAKAQKLFDKNKLDDAYQAFEEIASTSTSKDTVYARYMMGECLFNQKEYDKAIMQYQKIISQHSGDKMAPAAMLRQGIAFEKLSDKETAKVIYKKILKRHGSSPEAATAQEKLNKL
;
A
#
# COMPACT_ATOMS: atom_id res chain seq x y z
N MET A 1 48.25 -142.64 1.96
CA MET A 1 46.87 -142.18 1.65
C MET A 1 46.07 -141.69 2.86
N LYS A 2 46.32 -142.13 4.11
CA LYS A 2 45.54 -141.68 5.29
C LYS A 2 45.76 -140.20 5.71
N LYS A 3 46.97 -139.63 5.53
CA LYS A 3 47.25 -138.22 5.90
C LYS A 3 46.65 -137.19 4.94
N THR A 4 46.54 -137.51 3.65
CA THR A 4 45.93 -136.60 2.66
C THR A 4 44.42 -136.50 2.81
N ILE A 5 43.75 -137.61 3.15
CA ILE A 5 42.29 -137.64 3.42
C ILE A 5 41.96 -136.88 4.71
N LEU A 6 42.78 -137.00 5.76
CA LEU A 6 42.60 -136.25 7.01
C LEU A 6 42.74 -134.74 6.79
N ASN A 7 43.72 -134.31 5.98
CA ASN A 7 43.88 -132.90 5.63
C ASN A 7 42.71 -132.36 4.78
N PHE A 8 42.15 -133.16 3.87
CA PHE A 8 40.96 -132.76 3.09
C PHE A 8 39.70 -132.65 3.97
N LEU A 9 39.51 -133.56 4.94
CA LEU A 9 38.42 -133.47 5.92
C LEU A 9 38.55 -132.24 6.82
N LEU A 10 39.77 -131.91 7.25
CA LEU A 10 40.04 -130.73 8.06
C LEU A 10 39.80 -129.43 7.27
N VAL A 11 40.23 -129.37 6.00
CA VAL A 11 39.98 -128.21 5.13
C VAL A 11 38.49 -128.07 4.80
N SER A 12 37.76 -129.17 4.56
CA SER A 12 36.31 -129.13 4.29
C SER A 12 35.49 -128.70 5.52
N ALA A 13 35.95 -128.99 6.73
CA ALA A 13 35.28 -128.56 7.97
C ALA A 13 35.56 -127.09 8.31
N ILE A 14 36.70 -126.54 7.91
CA ILE A 14 37.13 -125.18 8.22
C ILE A 14 36.71 -124.17 7.13
N ALA A 15 36.58 -124.60 5.87
CA ALA A 15 36.15 -123.77 4.75
C ALA A 15 34.83 -123.01 4.98
N PRO A 16 33.73 -123.62 5.48
CA PRO A 16 32.49 -122.87 5.73
C PRO A 16 32.65 -121.83 6.85
N PHE A 17 33.50 -122.07 7.85
CA PHE A 17 33.77 -121.12 8.94
C PHE A 17 34.54 -119.88 8.46
N LEU A 18 35.50 -120.06 7.54
CA LEU A 18 36.26 -118.95 6.96
C LEU A 18 35.42 -118.09 6.00
N ILE A 19 34.52 -118.71 5.22
CA ILE A 19 33.58 -118.00 4.34
C ILE A 19 32.53 -117.23 5.16
N GLN A 20 32.07 -117.80 6.27
CA GLN A 20 31.18 -117.11 7.20
C GLN A 20 31.85 -115.88 7.82
N CYS A 21 33.14 -115.96 8.18
CA CYS A 21 33.87 -114.82 8.73
C CYS A 21 34.11 -113.71 7.68
N ALA A 22 34.51 -114.06 6.45
CA ALA A 22 34.73 -113.08 5.38
C ALA A 22 33.42 -112.38 4.95
N ALA A 23 32.32 -113.13 4.82
CA ALA A 23 31.02 -112.56 4.50
C ALA A 23 30.48 -111.69 5.64
N GLN A 24 30.73 -112.05 6.90
CA GLN A 24 30.31 -111.25 8.05
C GLN A 24 31.05 -109.92 8.10
N THR A 25 32.36 -109.91 7.83
CA THR A 25 33.15 -108.67 7.78
C THR A 25 32.70 -107.74 6.65
N ASP A 26 32.38 -108.29 5.48
CA ASP A 26 31.87 -107.48 4.35
C ASP A 26 30.47 -106.94 4.64
N VAL A 27 29.60 -107.71 5.30
CA VAL A 27 28.27 -107.26 5.73
C VAL A 27 28.37 -106.17 6.81
N ASP A 28 29.33 -106.27 7.73
CA ASP A 28 29.56 -105.25 8.76
C ASP A 28 30.15 -103.96 8.17
N ASP A 29 31.05 -104.05 7.18
CA ASP A 29 31.53 -102.88 6.43
C ASP A 29 30.38 -102.23 5.63
N LEU A 30 29.55 -103.03 4.96
CA LEU A 30 28.39 -102.51 4.23
C LEU A 30 27.38 -101.82 5.17
N ARG A 31 27.15 -102.38 6.37
CA ARG A 31 26.32 -101.76 7.42
C ARG A 31 26.94 -100.45 7.93
N TYR A 32 28.26 -100.39 8.04
CA TYR A 32 28.97 -99.18 8.44
C TYR A 32 28.89 -98.09 7.36
N GLN A 33 29.12 -98.44 6.08
CA GLN A 33 28.95 -97.53 4.95
C GLN A 33 27.50 -97.03 4.83
N LEU A 34 26.51 -97.90 5.01
CA LEU A 34 25.09 -97.52 5.03
C LEU A 34 24.81 -96.51 6.15
N ARG A 35 25.41 -96.69 7.33
CA ARG A 35 25.28 -95.73 8.44
C ARG A 35 25.93 -94.38 8.11
N ILE A 36 27.09 -94.37 7.47
CA ILE A 36 27.75 -93.13 7.03
C ILE A 36 26.89 -92.42 5.98
N VAL A 37 26.37 -93.15 5.00
CA VAL A 37 25.52 -92.58 3.95
C VAL A 37 24.23 -92.04 4.55
N ASN A 38 23.57 -92.77 5.45
CA ASN A 38 22.39 -92.27 6.16
C ASN A 38 22.70 -91.02 6.98
N LYS A 39 23.84 -90.99 7.69
CA LYS A 39 24.28 -89.80 8.43
C LYS A 39 24.52 -88.61 7.49
N LYS A 40 25.18 -88.82 6.35
CA LYS A 40 25.40 -87.78 5.34
C LYS A 40 24.08 -87.29 4.72
N ILE A 41 23.12 -88.17 4.50
CA ILE A 41 21.78 -87.81 4.00
C ILE A 41 21.04 -86.97 5.05
N GLU A 42 21.11 -87.36 6.33
CA GLU A 42 20.55 -86.60 7.45
C GLU A 42 21.20 -85.22 7.59
N ASP A 43 22.53 -85.15 7.48
CA ASP A 43 23.32 -83.92 7.54
C ASP A 43 23.00 -83.00 6.33
N LEU A 44 22.86 -83.55 5.13
CA LEU A 44 22.45 -82.79 3.93
C LEU A 44 21.01 -82.31 4.02
N LYS A 45 20.09 -83.13 4.54
CA LYS A 45 18.70 -82.74 4.76
C LYS A 45 18.59 -81.64 5.81
N SER A 46 19.26 -81.78 6.94
CA SER A 46 19.22 -80.78 8.02
C SER A 46 19.94 -79.48 7.62
N THR A 47 21.10 -79.59 6.97
CA THR A 47 21.92 -78.42 6.62
C THR A 47 21.40 -77.77 5.34
N THR A 48 21.39 -78.49 4.21
CA THR A 48 21.07 -77.88 2.91
C THR A 48 19.58 -77.64 2.75
N VAL A 49 18.73 -78.66 2.96
CA VAL A 49 17.27 -78.48 2.80
C VAL A 49 16.70 -77.58 3.89
N GLY A 50 17.17 -77.72 5.14
CA GLY A 50 16.80 -76.83 6.23
C GLY A 50 17.21 -75.37 6.00
N GLN A 51 18.41 -75.11 5.49
CA GLN A 51 18.84 -73.75 5.12
C GLN A 51 18.07 -73.21 3.92
N LEU A 52 17.79 -74.04 2.91
CA LEU A 52 16.97 -73.65 1.75
C LEU A 52 15.55 -73.30 2.18
N GLN A 53 14.91 -74.09 3.04
CA GLN A 53 13.58 -73.79 3.59
C GLN A 53 13.59 -72.48 4.39
N LYS A 54 14.61 -72.25 5.23
CA LYS A 54 14.74 -70.98 5.96
C LYS A 54 14.89 -69.78 5.03
N ARG A 55 15.71 -69.90 3.98
CA ARG A 55 15.87 -68.84 2.97
C ARG A 55 14.60 -68.62 2.16
N GLN A 56 13.90 -69.70 1.79
CA GLN A 56 12.64 -69.64 1.06
C GLN A 56 11.53 -68.97 1.89
N ALA A 57 11.43 -69.29 3.19
CA ALA A 57 10.50 -68.65 4.10
C ALA A 57 10.84 -67.16 4.31
N ALA A 58 12.12 -66.83 4.48
CA ALA A 58 12.57 -65.44 4.58
C ALA A 58 12.28 -64.64 3.30
N SER A 59 12.50 -65.22 2.11
CA SER A 59 12.17 -64.56 0.84
C SER A 59 10.67 -64.42 0.64
N SER A 60 9.86 -65.38 1.09
CA SER A 60 8.39 -65.27 1.05
C SER A 60 7.92 -64.09 1.90
N GLY A 61 8.44 -63.96 3.14
CA GLY A 61 8.11 -62.84 4.01
C GLY A 61 8.54 -61.48 3.42
N GLN A 62 9.67 -61.42 2.71
CA GLN A 62 10.10 -60.20 2.00
C GLN A 62 9.16 -59.86 0.84
N VAL A 63 8.67 -60.85 0.09
CA VAL A 63 7.69 -60.64 -0.99
C VAL A 63 6.37 -60.16 -0.43
N ASP A 64 5.92 -60.72 0.69
CA ASP A 64 4.69 -60.27 1.38
C ASP A 64 4.84 -58.82 1.86
N GLN A 65 5.97 -58.48 2.48
CA GLN A 65 6.27 -57.12 2.91
C GLN A 65 6.29 -56.15 1.73
N LEU A 66 7.00 -56.49 0.65
CA LEU A 66 7.03 -55.67 -0.56
C LEU A 66 5.63 -55.50 -1.17
N GLY A 67 4.80 -56.55 -1.12
CA GLY A 67 3.40 -56.50 -1.53
C GLY A 67 2.59 -55.50 -0.71
N THR A 68 2.79 -55.46 0.61
CA THR A 68 2.13 -54.47 1.48
C THR A 68 2.58 -53.05 1.20
N GLU A 69 3.88 -52.81 1.03
CA GLU A 69 4.45 -51.49 0.72
C GLU A 69 3.96 -50.96 -0.63
N VAL A 70 3.86 -51.84 -1.65
CA VAL A 70 3.30 -51.47 -2.96
C VAL A 70 1.83 -51.08 -2.85
N LEU A 71 1.06 -51.76 -2.00
CA LEU A 71 -0.36 -51.44 -1.79
C LEU A 71 -0.51 -50.07 -1.11
N GLU A 72 0.32 -49.79 -0.10
CA GLU A 72 0.35 -48.50 0.59
C GLU A 72 0.76 -47.37 -0.36
N LEU A 73 1.83 -47.57 -1.14
CA LEU A 73 2.26 -46.61 -2.16
C LEU A 73 1.18 -46.35 -3.20
N LYS A 74 0.43 -47.38 -3.62
CA LYS A 74 -0.70 -47.21 -4.55
C LYS A 74 -1.82 -46.38 -3.92
N SER A 75 -2.17 -46.64 -2.65
CA SER A 75 -3.14 -45.83 -1.91
C SER A 75 -2.72 -44.36 -1.84
N LEU A 76 -1.46 -44.09 -1.50
CA LEU A 76 -0.90 -42.73 -1.46
C LEU A 76 -0.88 -42.07 -2.85
N LEU A 77 -0.60 -42.83 -3.91
CA LEU A 77 -0.65 -42.32 -5.27
C LEU A 77 -2.08 -41.96 -5.69
N GLU A 78 -3.06 -42.77 -5.33
CA GLU A 78 -4.48 -42.49 -5.56
C GLU A 78 -4.91 -41.24 -4.78
N GLU A 79 -4.55 -41.13 -3.51
CA GLU A 79 -4.85 -39.97 -2.67
C GLU A 79 -4.23 -38.68 -3.22
N THR A 80 -2.95 -38.72 -3.61
CA THR A 80 -2.29 -37.57 -4.25
C THR A 80 -2.89 -37.23 -5.61
N SER A 81 -3.37 -38.22 -6.38
CA SER A 81 -4.09 -37.96 -7.64
C SER A 81 -5.42 -37.24 -7.39
N HIS A 82 -6.16 -37.64 -6.35
CA HIS A 82 -7.40 -37.00 -5.94
C HIS A 82 -7.16 -35.57 -5.46
N LEU A 83 -6.12 -35.36 -4.64
CA LEU A 83 -5.74 -34.03 -4.17
C LEU A 83 -5.36 -33.12 -5.34
N ASN A 84 -4.56 -33.61 -6.28
CA ASN A 84 -4.20 -32.85 -7.49
C ASN A 84 -5.41 -32.49 -8.34
N ARG A 85 -6.38 -33.41 -8.48
CA ARG A 85 -7.63 -33.13 -9.21
C ARG A 85 -8.44 -32.04 -8.51
N ARG A 86 -8.60 -32.12 -7.20
CA ARG A 86 -9.28 -31.09 -6.39
C ARG A 86 -8.60 -29.74 -6.51
N LEU A 87 -7.27 -29.70 -6.44
CA LEU A 87 -6.49 -28.47 -6.58
C LEU A 87 -6.64 -27.85 -7.97
N ARG A 88 -6.69 -28.67 -9.03
CA ARG A 88 -6.98 -28.20 -10.40
C ARG A 88 -8.40 -27.61 -10.52
N GLU A 89 -9.39 -28.25 -9.91
CA GLU A 89 -10.77 -27.74 -9.90
C GLU A 89 -10.87 -26.40 -9.14
N GLN A 90 -10.23 -26.30 -7.97
CA GLN A 90 -10.17 -25.05 -7.20
C GLN A 90 -9.44 -23.93 -7.95
N ASN A 91 -8.33 -24.24 -8.62
CA ASN A 91 -7.63 -23.25 -9.44
C ASN A 91 -8.50 -22.76 -10.60
N LYS A 92 -9.23 -23.66 -11.26
CA LYS A 92 -10.15 -23.30 -12.34
C LYS A 92 -11.30 -22.41 -11.85
N GLU A 93 -11.89 -22.75 -10.70
CA GLU A 93 -12.94 -21.94 -10.08
C GLU A 93 -12.40 -20.56 -9.67
N LEU A 94 -11.19 -20.52 -9.10
CA LEU A 94 -10.53 -19.26 -8.74
C LEU A 94 -10.26 -18.40 -9.97
N GLU A 95 -9.73 -18.96 -11.06
CA GLU A 95 -9.54 -18.25 -12.34
C GLU A 95 -10.86 -17.69 -12.87
N GLN A 96 -11.93 -18.47 -12.84
CA GLN A 96 -13.26 -18.02 -13.24
C GLN A 96 -13.74 -16.86 -12.35
N SER A 97 -13.57 -16.96 -11.03
CA SER A 97 -13.95 -15.89 -10.10
C SER A 97 -13.17 -14.59 -10.34
N ILE A 98 -11.87 -14.69 -10.62
CA ILE A 98 -11.01 -13.53 -10.89
C ILE A 98 -11.44 -12.87 -12.20
N THR A 99 -11.68 -13.65 -13.25
CA THR A 99 -12.15 -13.11 -14.54
C THR A 99 -13.52 -12.46 -14.43
N ALA A 100 -14.45 -13.04 -13.66
CA ALA A 100 -15.75 -12.46 -13.40
C ALA A 100 -15.63 -11.12 -12.64
N VAL A 101 -14.82 -11.06 -11.58
CA VAL A 101 -14.57 -9.81 -10.84
C VAL A 101 -13.95 -8.76 -11.77
N ALA A 102 -12.93 -9.12 -12.55
CA ALA A 102 -12.28 -8.22 -13.49
C ALA A 102 -13.26 -7.66 -14.55
N GLN A 103 -14.17 -8.49 -15.06
CA GLN A 103 -15.23 -8.05 -15.98
C GLN A 103 -16.20 -7.10 -15.28
N THR A 104 -16.70 -7.43 -14.09
CA THR A 104 -17.62 -6.54 -13.36
C THR A 104 -16.99 -5.20 -13.00
N GLU A 105 -15.69 -5.17 -12.69
CA GLU A 105 -14.97 -3.92 -12.45
C GLU A 105 -14.78 -3.12 -13.74
N ALA A 106 -14.47 -3.79 -14.86
CA ALA A 106 -14.37 -3.14 -16.16
C ALA A 106 -15.71 -2.52 -16.58
N ASP A 107 -16.81 -3.24 -16.39
CA ASP A 107 -18.17 -2.76 -16.69
C ASP A 107 -18.52 -1.54 -15.84
N LYS A 108 -18.25 -1.58 -14.53
CA LYS A 108 -18.43 -0.41 -13.64
C LYS A 108 -17.57 0.78 -14.07
N ARG A 109 -16.32 0.55 -14.47
CA ARG A 109 -15.44 1.62 -14.98
C ARG A 109 -16.01 2.23 -16.25
N ASN A 110 -16.48 1.41 -17.18
CA ASN A 110 -17.10 1.87 -18.42
C ASN A 110 -18.38 2.68 -18.16
N GLU A 111 -19.24 2.22 -17.24
CA GLU A 111 -20.45 2.94 -16.83
C GLU A 111 -20.10 4.30 -16.20
N LEU A 112 -19.09 4.35 -15.32
CA LEU A 112 -18.63 5.60 -14.70
C LEU A 112 -18.06 6.57 -15.73
N ILE A 113 -17.28 6.08 -16.71
CA ILE A 113 -16.74 6.89 -17.80
C ILE A 113 -17.90 7.47 -18.62
N GLN A 114 -18.90 6.66 -18.99
CA GLN A 114 -20.07 7.15 -19.74
C GLN A 114 -20.83 8.23 -18.97
N ARG A 115 -21.12 8.02 -17.68
CA ARG A 115 -21.80 9.03 -16.85
C ARG A 115 -20.98 10.31 -16.73
N PHE A 116 -19.66 10.20 -16.65
CA PHE A 116 -18.79 11.35 -16.60
C PHE A 116 -18.75 12.11 -17.93
N GLU A 117 -18.67 11.41 -19.06
CA GLU A 117 -18.72 12.00 -20.40
C GLU A 117 -20.08 12.68 -20.66
N GLU A 118 -21.19 12.05 -20.29
CA GLU A 118 -22.52 12.66 -20.35
C GLU A 118 -22.60 13.91 -19.48
N GLY A 119 -22.10 13.84 -18.24
CA GLY A 119 -22.03 14.97 -17.33
C GLY A 119 -21.11 16.11 -17.82
N GLN A 120 -20.07 15.80 -18.59
CA GLN A 120 -19.25 16.80 -19.25
C GLN A 120 -19.99 17.46 -20.41
N LYS A 121 -20.67 16.67 -21.25
CA LYS A 121 -21.47 17.19 -22.37
C LYS A 121 -22.56 18.14 -21.89
N THR A 122 -23.32 17.76 -20.86
CA THR A 122 -24.37 18.62 -20.32
C THR A 122 -23.81 19.92 -19.76
N LYS A 123 -22.72 19.87 -19.01
CA LYS A 123 -22.05 21.09 -18.51
C LYS A 123 -21.49 21.96 -19.64
N GLU A 124 -20.99 21.35 -20.71
CA GLU A 124 -20.51 22.08 -21.89
C GLU A 124 -21.65 22.79 -22.62
N GLU A 125 -22.82 22.14 -22.71
CA GLU A 125 -24.06 22.75 -23.23
C GLU A 125 -24.53 23.92 -22.35
N GLU A 126 -24.57 23.75 -21.03
CA GLU A 126 -24.91 24.81 -20.08
C GLU A 126 -23.94 26.00 -20.18
N LEU A 127 -22.64 25.73 -20.34
CA LEU A 127 -21.63 26.77 -20.54
C LEU A 127 -21.86 27.55 -21.83
N LYS A 128 -22.23 26.87 -22.94
CA LYS A 128 -22.56 27.52 -24.21
C LYS A 128 -23.80 28.41 -24.09
N GLU A 129 -24.84 27.93 -23.42
CA GLU A 129 -26.05 28.73 -23.18
C GLU A 129 -25.75 29.95 -22.30
N LEU A 130 -24.95 29.78 -21.25
CA LEU A 130 -24.54 30.88 -20.38
C LEU A 130 -23.68 31.91 -21.10
N ASP A 131 -22.77 31.47 -21.99
CA ASP A 131 -21.93 32.34 -22.80
C ASP A 131 -22.77 33.16 -23.80
N GLU A 132 -23.74 32.55 -24.48
CA GLU A 132 -24.70 33.29 -25.31
C GLU A 132 -25.47 34.34 -24.50
N LYS A 133 -25.97 33.97 -23.32
CA LYS A 133 -26.71 34.89 -22.46
C LYS A 133 -25.85 36.06 -21.98
N LEU A 134 -24.59 35.80 -21.61
CA LEU A 134 -23.63 36.84 -21.24
C LEU A 134 -23.31 37.75 -22.41
N ARG A 135 -23.16 37.19 -23.61
CA ARG A 135 -22.94 37.97 -24.82
C ARG A 135 -24.11 38.91 -25.10
N LEU A 136 -25.34 38.42 -25.03
CA LEU A 136 -26.55 39.24 -25.20
C LEU A 136 -26.66 40.34 -24.14
N GLN A 137 -26.35 40.03 -22.88
CA GLN A 137 -26.30 41.05 -21.83
C GLN A 137 -25.24 42.12 -22.09
N ASN A 138 -24.05 41.72 -22.53
CA ASN A 138 -22.97 42.64 -22.87
C ASN A 138 -23.32 43.52 -24.08
N GLU A 139 -23.95 42.97 -25.12
CA GLU A 139 -24.45 43.74 -26.26
C GLU A 139 -25.52 44.76 -25.83
N ASN A 140 -26.48 44.34 -24.99
CA ASN A 140 -27.49 45.25 -24.43
C ASN A 140 -26.87 46.37 -23.58
N LEU A 141 -25.89 46.06 -22.72
CA LEU A 141 -25.18 47.05 -21.92
C LEU A 141 -24.41 48.05 -22.78
N LYS A 142 -23.73 47.57 -23.83
CA LYS A 142 -23.04 48.44 -24.81
C LYS A 142 -24.03 49.36 -25.51
N ALA A 143 -25.16 48.84 -25.99
CA ALA A 143 -26.18 49.65 -26.64
C ALA A 143 -26.73 50.75 -25.72
N ILE A 144 -26.94 50.44 -24.43
CA ILE A 144 -27.37 51.42 -23.42
C ILE A 144 -26.28 52.49 -23.19
N GLN A 145 -25.01 52.08 -23.09
CA GLN A 145 -23.89 53.01 -22.92
C GLN A 145 -23.77 53.95 -24.13
N ASP A 146 -23.82 53.42 -25.34
CA ASP A 146 -23.75 54.20 -26.58
C ASP A 146 -24.92 55.18 -26.71
N ALA A 147 -26.14 54.75 -26.35
CA ALA A 147 -27.31 55.62 -26.33
C ALA A 147 -27.16 56.78 -25.32
N ARG A 148 -26.62 56.50 -24.13
CA ARG A 148 -26.33 57.53 -23.12
C ARG A 148 -25.26 58.50 -23.58
N ILE A 149 -24.21 58.03 -24.27
CA ILE A 149 -23.15 58.88 -24.82
C ILE A 149 -23.74 59.81 -25.88
N LYS A 150 -24.51 59.28 -26.84
CA LYS A 150 -25.18 60.09 -27.88
C LYS A 150 -26.12 61.14 -27.29
N ASP A 151 -26.93 60.78 -26.29
CA ASP A 151 -27.85 61.70 -25.63
C ASP A 151 -27.09 62.79 -24.83
N ALA A 152 -25.97 62.44 -24.19
CA ALA A 152 -25.09 63.40 -23.53
C ALA A 152 -24.42 64.37 -24.52
N GLU A 153 -23.96 63.86 -25.68
CA GLU A 153 -23.39 64.68 -26.76
C GLU A 153 -24.42 65.65 -27.35
N LEU A 154 -25.64 65.19 -27.61
CA LEU A 154 -26.72 66.04 -28.11
C LEU A 154 -27.07 67.15 -27.11
N ARG A 155 -27.18 66.82 -25.81
CA ARG A 155 -27.39 67.84 -24.77
C ARG A 155 -26.23 68.82 -24.68
N ALA A 156 -24.98 68.34 -24.74
CA ALA A 156 -23.79 69.19 -24.71
C ALA A 156 -23.72 70.13 -25.92
N GLN A 157 -24.11 69.65 -27.11
CA GLN A 157 -24.16 70.49 -28.31
C GLN A 157 -25.27 71.53 -28.24
N ALA A 158 -26.44 71.18 -27.69
CA ALA A 158 -27.54 72.12 -27.46
C ALA A 158 -27.15 73.21 -26.44
N THR A 159 -26.50 72.84 -25.33
CA THR A 159 -26.02 73.80 -24.34
C THR A 159 -24.90 74.68 -24.88
N ALA A 160 -24.01 74.14 -25.71
CA ALA A 160 -22.97 74.92 -26.39
C ALA A 160 -23.56 75.97 -27.34
N ARG A 161 -24.51 75.60 -28.20
CA ARG A 161 -25.22 76.55 -29.09
C ARG A 161 -25.97 77.62 -28.30
N ALA A 162 -26.68 77.22 -27.23
CA ALA A 162 -27.38 78.18 -26.37
C ALA A 162 -26.40 79.16 -25.67
N ALA A 163 -25.23 78.68 -25.25
CA ALA A 163 -24.18 79.52 -24.67
C ALA A 163 -23.57 80.48 -25.70
N GLU A 164 -23.35 80.03 -26.95
CA GLU A 164 -22.89 80.89 -28.05
C GLU A 164 -23.91 81.98 -28.39
N GLU A 165 -25.19 81.63 -28.49
CA GLU A 165 -26.26 82.59 -28.71
C GLU A 165 -26.39 83.60 -27.55
N ALA A 166 -26.28 83.13 -26.30
CA ALA A 166 -26.28 83.99 -25.13
C ALA A 166 -25.06 84.94 -25.13
N ASN A 167 -23.88 84.44 -25.48
CA ASN A 167 -22.67 85.25 -25.62
C ASN A 167 -22.81 86.27 -26.77
N ALA A 168 -23.38 85.89 -27.90
CA ALA A 168 -23.62 86.79 -29.03
C ALA A 168 -24.66 87.88 -28.67
N LYS A 169 -25.73 87.53 -27.96
CA LYS A 169 -26.71 88.49 -27.42
C LYS A 169 -26.07 89.42 -26.38
N ALA A 170 -25.25 88.88 -25.48
CA ALA A 170 -24.51 89.67 -24.48
C ALA A 170 -23.49 90.62 -25.12
N ALA A 171 -22.80 90.19 -26.19
CA ALA A 171 -21.90 91.05 -26.96
C ALA A 171 -22.66 92.18 -27.68
N ARG A 172 -23.83 91.91 -28.26
CA ARG A 172 -24.71 92.93 -28.88
C ARG A 172 -25.30 93.90 -27.86
N ALA A 173 -25.75 93.39 -26.72
CA ALA A 173 -26.23 94.21 -25.60
C ALA A 173 -25.08 95.02 -24.98
N GLY A 174 -23.87 94.47 -24.91
CA GLY A 174 -22.65 95.17 -24.52
C GLY A 174 -22.26 96.27 -25.50
N SER A 175 -22.42 96.06 -26.82
CA SER A 175 -22.23 97.13 -27.81
C SER A 175 -23.33 98.20 -27.75
N ALA A 176 -24.58 97.83 -27.44
CA ALA A 176 -25.68 98.79 -27.27
C ALA A 176 -25.56 99.58 -25.94
N ALA A 177 -25.05 98.95 -24.88
CA ALA A 177 -24.72 99.61 -23.60
C ALA A 177 -23.42 100.43 -23.67
N ALA A 178 -22.48 100.10 -24.57
CA ALA A 178 -21.32 100.93 -24.86
C ALA A 178 -21.69 102.24 -25.60
N LEU A 179 -22.81 102.26 -26.32
CA LEU A 179 -23.41 103.48 -26.90
C LEU A 179 -24.34 104.23 -25.92
N SER A 180 -24.62 103.68 -24.73
CA SER A 180 -25.41 104.34 -23.69
C SER A 180 -24.89 103.98 -22.29
N SER A 181 -23.68 104.44 -21.96
CA SER A 181 -23.17 104.45 -20.58
C SER A 181 -22.21 105.62 -20.35
N SER A 182 -22.77 106.84 -20.31
CA SER A 182 -22.19 107.90 -19.50
C SER A 182 -22.74 107.76 -18.08
N GLY A 183 -21.90 107.30 -17.15
CA GLY A 183 -22.15 107.42 -15.72
C GLY A 183 -22.61 106.15 -15.02
N MET A 184 -21.66 105.27 -14.66
CA MET A 184 -21.84 104.40 -13.48
C MET A 184 -20.72 104.68 -12.48
N LYS A 185 -21.09 105.24 -11.33
CA LYS A 185 -20.18 105.52 -10.22
C LYS A 185 -19.85 104.23 -9.49
N HIS A 186 -18.56 103.92 -9.37
CA HIS A 186 -18.07 102.85 -8.50
C HIS A 186 -18.32 103.22 -7.03
N ILE A 187 -19.14 102.43 -6.34
CA ILE A 187 -19.21 102.43 -4.88
C ILE A 187 -18.42 101.23 -4.37
N LEU A 188 -17.32 101.53 -3.68
CA LEU A 188 -16.52 100.59 -2.90
C LEU A 188 -17.31 100.18 -1.65
N ALA A 189 -17.82 98.95 -1.63
CA ALA A 189 -18.44 98.36 -0.45
C ALA A 189 -17.47 97.41 0.25
N ASN A 190 -16.72 97.97 1.20
CA ASN A 190 -15.97 97.23 2.21
C ASN A 190 -16.95 96.65 3.24
N LYS A 191 -17.13 95.32 3.32
CA LYS A 191 -17.76 94.65 4.48
C LYS A 191 -17.17 93.26 4.73
N LYS A 192 -16.50 93.16 5.88
CA LYS A 192 -16.01 91.99 6.62
C LYS A 192 -16.79 90.69 6.37
N LYS A 193 -16.07 89.64 6.01
CA LYS A 193 -16.55 88.25 6.04
C LYS A 193 -16.43 87.71 7.48
N VAL A 194 -17.57 87.57 8.15
CA VAL A 194 -17.68 86.81 9.40
C VAL A 194 -17.84 85.34 9.01
N THR A 195 -16.81 84.54 9.27
CA THR A 195 -16.84 83.07 9.12
C THR A 195 -17.41 82.45 10.39
N PHE A 196 -18.67 82.04 10.35
CA PHE A 196 -19.20 81.06 11.30
C PHE A 196 -18.91 79.65 10.78
N LYS A 197 -18.16 78.88 11.59
CA LYS A 197 -17.95 77.45 11.43
C LYS A 197 -19.29 76.71 11.60
N VAL A 198 -19.68 75.95 10.59
CA VAL A 198 -20.53 74.76 10.76
C VAL A 198 -19.79 73.63 10.04
N SER A 199 -19.01 72.85 10.79
CA SER A 199 -18.45 71.59 10.31
C SER A 199 -19.38 70.47 10.73
N GLN A 200 -20.06 69.94 9.73
CA GLN A 200 -20.76 68.68 9.75
C GLN A 200 -19.76 67.52 9.88
N VAL A 201 -20.21 66.47 10.54
CA VAL A 201 -19.62 65.12 10.54
C VAL A 201 -19.64 64.58 9.10
N PRO A 202 -18.58 63.87 8.67
CA PRO A 202 -18.82 62.63 7.93
C PRO A 202 -17.89 61.47 8.33
N VAL A 203 -18.51 60.29 8.26
CA VAL A 203 -17.98 58.94 8.31
C VAL A 203 -17.34 58.56 6.96
N ARG A 204 -16.32 57.69 7.01
CA ARG A 204 -15.72 56.74 6.02
C ARG A 204 -16.04 56.96 4.52
N THR A 205 -15.11 56.75 3.58
CA THR A 205 -14.54 55.42 3.24
C THR A 205 -13.35 55.57 2.27
N THR A 206 -12.32 54.74 2.49
CA THR A 206 -11.40 54.04 1.53
C THR A 206 -10.62 54.74 0.40
N SER A 207 -9.33 54.35 0.41
CA SER A 207 -8.46 53.96 -0.72
C SER A 207 -7.67 55.04 -1.45
N ALA A 208 -6.36 55.09 -1.19
CA ALA A 208 -5.31 54.82 -2.19
C ALA A 208 -3.90 54.78 -1.55
N ILE A 209 -3.13 53.74 -1.92
CA ILE A 209 -1.66 53.55 -1.81
C ILE A 209 -0.99 54.52 -2.83
N PRO A 210 0.22 55.12 -2.65
CA PRO A 210 1.49 54.38 -2.51
C PRO A 210 2.69 55.00 -1.73
N LYS A 211 3.43 54.08 -1.06
CA LYS A 211 4.87 53.75 -1.21
C LYS A 211 5.92 54.88 -1.15
N GLN A 212 6.77 54.83 -0.12
CA GLN A 212 8.23 55.13 0.00
C GLN A 212 8.50 55.56 1.46
N GLU A 213 9.59 55.25 2.17
CA GLU A 213 10.89 54.67 1.87
C GLU A 213 11.55 54.22 3.20
N LYS A 214 12.64 53.46 3.07
CA LYS A 214 13.55 52.90 4.09
C LYS A 214 13.91 53.85 5.25
N GLN A 215 14.10 53.28 6.46
CA GLN A 215 15.44 53.21 7.07
C GLN A 215 15.53 52.29 8.30
N VAL A 216 16.76 51.86 8.52
CA VAL A 216 17.31 50.80 9.37
C VAL A 216 17.58 51.33 10.78
N SER A 217 17.36 50.53 11.84
CA SER A 217 18.36 50.25 12.91
C SER A 217 17.76 49.55 14.15
N ALA A 218 18.34 48.38 14.45
CA ALA A 218 18.78 47.85 15.75
C ALA A 218 17.85 47.91 16.99
N VAL A 219 17.63 46.73 17.60
CA VAL A 219 18.13 46.31 18.95
C VAL A 219 17.28 45.12 19.47
N ALA A 220 17.96 44.05 19.90
CA ALA A 220 17.42 42.91 20.66
C ALA A 220 17.16 43.32 22.14
N PRO A 221 16.21 42.75 22.93
CA PRO A 221 16.24 41.33 23.35
C PRO A 221 14.87 40.65 23.62
N LYS A 222 14.92 39.32 23.84
CA LYS A 222 13.89 38.41 24.42
C LYS A 222 13.76 38.63 25.95
N PRO A 223 12.83 38.00 26.72
CA PRO A 223 11.46 37.47 26.47
C PRO A 223 10.41 38.00 27.50
N GLU A 224 9.12 38.05 27.16
CA GLU A 224 8.02 37.41 27.93
C GLU A 224 6.59 37.75 27.43
N LYS A 225 5.84 36.68 27.17
CA LYS A 225 4.38 36.43 27.29
C LYS A 225 3.31 37.51 26.97
N THR A 226 2.52 37.13 25.95
CA THR A 226 1.05 37.25 25.79
C THR A 226 0.51 38.49 25.07
N THR A 227 0.17 38.32 23.79
CA THR A 227 -1.19 38.52 23.21
C THR A 227 -1.14 38.24 21.70
N ALA A 228 -2.03 37.38 21.22
CA ALA A 228 -2.30 37.17 19.79
C ALA A 228 -3.04 38.41 19.21
N PRO A 229 -3.18 38.61 17.88
CA PRO A 229 -2.97 37.64 16.79
C PRO A 229 -2.34 38.25 15.52
N GLU A 230 -1.16 37.80 15.09
CA GLU A 230 -0.71 38.10 13.72
C GLU A 230 0.04 36.92 13.07
N LYS A 231 -0.39 36.64 11.84
CA LYS A 231 0.08 35.59 10.94
C LYS A 231 1.62 35.54 10.85
N SER A 232 2.22 34.53 11.46
CA SER A 232 3.51 34.01 11.03
C SER A 232 3.39 32.48 10.95
N ILE A 233 3.39 31.99 9.72
CA ILE A 233 3.37 30.57 9.38
C ILE A 233 4.76 30.04 9.74
N SER A 234 4.88 29.42 10.91
CA SER A 234 6.07 28.68 11.32
C SER A 234 5.68 27.20 11.34
N PRO A 235 6.37 26.31 10.59
CA PRO A 235 6.06 24.87 10.52
C PRO A 235 5.94 24.20 11.90
N ASP A 236 6.67 24.69 12.90
CA ASP A 236 6.62 24.22 14.30
C ASP A 236 5.24 24.36 14.96
N ASN A 237 4.46 25.40 14.62
CA ASN A 237 3.12 25.60 15.18
C ASN A 237 2.07 24.67 14.57
N GLU A 238 2.23 24.30 13.31
CA GLU A 238 1.32 23.38 12.61
C GLU A 238 1.50 21.94 13.11
N LEU A 239 2.76 21.51 13.29
CA LEU A 239 3.08 20.20 13.87
C LEU A 239 2.49 20.05 15.28
N ALA A 240 2.66 21.07 16.13
CA ALA A 240 2.10 21.06 17.49
C ALA A 240 0.57 21.02 17.49
N LYS A 241 -0.08 21.64 16.50
CA LYS A 241 -1.54 21.59 16.34
C LYS A 241 -1.99 20.20 15.91
N ALA A 242 -1.34 19.59 14.92
CA ALA A 242 -1.64 18.25 14.44
C ALA A 242 -1.45 17.21 15.55
N GLN A 243 -0.37 17.33 16.34
CA GLN A 243 -0.12 16.47 17.49
C GLN A 243 -1.25 16.59 18.54
N LYS A 244 -1.69 17.81 18.86
CA LYS A 244 -2.82 18.01 19.79
C LYS A 244 -4.13 17.38 19.29
N LEU A 245 -4.35 17.32 17.98
CA LEU A 245 -5.52 16.67 17.41
C LEU A 245 -5.43 15.15 17.57
N PHE A 246 -4.24 14.59 17.34
CA PHE A 246 -3.95 13.17 17.57
C PHE A 246 -4.14 12.79 19.05
N ASP A 247 -3.61 13.59 19.98
CA ASP A 247 -3.73 13.37 21.43
C ASP A 247 -5.19 13.46 21.90
N LYS A 248 -6.02 14.26 21.21
CA LYS A 248 -7.48 14.36 21.44
C LYS A 248 -8.28 13.23 20.79
N ASN A 249 -7.61 12.24 20.19
CA ASN A 249 -8.21 11.13 19.46
C ASN A 249 -9.09 11.57 18.26
N LYS A 250 -8.85 12.77 17.73
CA LYS A 250 -9.49 13.27 16.50
C LYS A 250 -8.67 12.84 15.29
N LEU A 251 -8.75 11.55 14.98
CA LEU A 251 -7.83 10.89 14.05
C LEU A 251 -7.95 11.42 12.60
N ASP A 252 -9.17 11.73 12.14
CA ASP A 252 -9.39 12.30 10.79
C ASP A 252 -8.82 13.71 10.67
N ASP A 253 -9.15 14.60 11.62
CA ASP A 253 -8.63 15.97 11.66
C ASP A 253 -7.10 15.97 11.79
N ALA A 254 -6.55 15.06 12.59
CA ALA A 254 -5.12 14.90 12.76
C ALA A 254 -4.45 14.41 11.47
N TYR A 255 -5.04 13.43 10.78
CA TYR A 255 -4.53 12.93 9.50
C TYR A 255 -4.44 14.04 8.46
N GLN A 256 -5.51 14.83 8.30
CA GLN A 256 -5.54 15.97 7.37
C GLN A 256 -4.47 17.01 7.72
N ALA A 257 -4.33 17.36 9.00
CA ALA A 257 -3.29 18.28 9.44
C ALA A 257 -1.87 17.76 9.17
N PHE A 258 -1.62 16.45 9.36
CA PHE A 258 -0.32 15.86 9.01
C PHE A 258 -0.09 15.75 7.50
N GLU A 259 -1.14 15.57 6.69
CA GLU A 259 -1.06 15.55 5.23
C GLU A 259 -0.67 16.92 4.67
N GLU A 260 -1.22 18.00 5.22
CA GLU A 260 -0.82 19.37 4.89
C GLU A 260 0.67 19.60 5.19
N ILE A 261 1.13 19.20 6.39
CA ILE A 261 2.54 19.34 6.80
C ILE A 261 3.46 18.52 5.90
N ALA A 262 3.06 17.28 5.57
CA ALA A 262 3.83 16.41 4.68
C ALA A 262 3.97 16.98 3.26
N SER A 263 3.07 17.88 2.85
CA SER A 263 3.05 18.53 1.53
C SER A 263 3.84 19.85 1.48
N THR A 264 4.01 20.54 2.61
CA THR A 264 4.59 21.89 2.68
C THR A 264 6.00 21.95 3.29
N SER A 265 6.41 20.91 4.03
CA SER A 265 7.60 20.96 4.91
C SER A 265 8.87 20.31 4.32
N THR A 266 9.98 20.42 5.08
CA THR A 266 11.29 19.82 4.75
C THR A 266 11.30 18.32 5.03
N SER A 267 12.23 17.58 4.40
CA SER A 267 12.35 16.12 4.44
C SER A 267 12.15 15.46 5.83
N LYS A 268 12.72 16.03 6.90
CA LYS A 268 12.64 15.45 8.25
C LYS A 268 11.23 15.55 8.85
N ASP A 269 10.59 16.70 8.70
CA ASP A 269 9.22 16.92 9.20
C ASP A 269 8.20 16.16 8.34
N THR A 270 8.48 16.02 7.04
CA THR A 270 7.70 15.17 6.13
C THR A 270 7.72 13.70 6.56
N VAL A 271 8.90 13.17 6.97
CA VAL A 271 8.99 11.78 7.45
C VAL A 271 8.21 11.59 8.74
N TYR A 272 8.32 12.53 9.69
CA TYR A 272 7.55 12.48 10.93
C TYR A 272 6.04 12.58 10.68
N ALA A 273 5.61 13.55 9.86
CA ALA A 273 4.20 13.73 9.53
C ALA A 273 3.61 12.48 8.85
N ARG A 274 4.34 11.85 7.92
CA ARG A 274 3.92 10.58 7.31
C ARG A 274 3.84 9.43 8.30
N TYR A 275 4.76 9.38 9.26
CA TYR A 275 4.71 8.38 10.33
C TYR A 275 3.44 8.56 11.17
N MET A 276 3.14 9.81 11.55
CA MET A 276 1.93 10.15 12.31
C MET A 276 0.64 9.90 11.50
N MET A 277 0.62 10.14 10.19
CA MET A 277 -0.48 9.74 9.31
C MET A 277 -0.73 8.22 9.38
N GLY A 278 0.34 7.43 9.39
CA GLY A 278 0.26 5.98 9.60
C GLY A 278 -0.31 5.62 10.97
N GLU A 279 0.10 6.32 12.04
CA GLU A 279 -0.41 6.08 13.40
C GLU A 279 -1.90 6.47 13.53
N CYS A 280 -2.35 7.55 12.87
CA CYS A 280 -3.77 7.91 12.80
C CYS A 280 -4.59 6.76 12.21
N LEU A 281 -4.19 6.28 11.03
CA LEU A 281 -4.86 5.19 10.33
C LEU A 281 -4.80 3.88 11.12
N PHE A 282 -3.67 3.60 11.77
CA PHE A 282 -3.49 2.43 12.63
C PHE A 282 -4.47 2.46 13.81
N ASN A 283 -4.66 3.63 14.44
CA ASN A 283 -5.61 3.81 15.54
C ASN A 283 -7.07 3.73 15.06
N GLN A 284 -7.34 4.11 13.81
CA GLN A 284 -8.64 3.91 13.14
C GLN A 284 -8.90 2.45 12.74
N LYS A 285 -7.92 1.55 12.94
CA LYS A 285 -7.93 0.14 12.48
C LYS A 285 -7.89 -0.01 10.96
N GLU A 286 -7.54 1.04 10.24
CA GLU A 286 -7.28 1.03 8.79
C GLU A 286 -5.83 0.59 8.54
N TYR A 287 -5.54 -0.65 8.92
CA TYR A 287 -4.17 -1.20 8.93
C TYR A 287 -3.57 -1.28 7.53
N ASP A 288 -4.38 -1.56 6.51
CA ASP A 288 -4.03 -1.57 5.10
C ASP A 288 -3.51 -0.21 4.62
N LYS A 289 -4.23 0.87 4.93
CA LYS A 289 -3.80 2.23 4.60
C LYS A 289 -2.59 2.66 5.43
N ALA A 290 -2.55 2.27 6.71
CA ALA A 290 -1.40 2.55 7.57
C ALA A 290 -0.10 1.92 7.01
N ILE A 291 -0.17 0.66 6.55
CA ILE A 291 0.94 -0.04 5.89
C ILE A 291 1.47 0.75 4.70
N MET A 292 0.60 1.36 3.89
CA MET A 292 1.03 2.16 2.74
C MET A 292 1.83 3.39 3.17
N GLN A 293 1.44 4.07 4.25
CA GLN A 293 2.19 5.23 4.76
C GLN A 293 3.55 4.83 5.31
N TYR A 294 3.62 3.74 6.08
CA TYR A 294 4.90 3.21 6.56
C TYR A 294 5.80 2.75 5.42
N GLN A 295 5.24 2.11 4.40
CA GLN A 295 6.00 1.67 3.23
C GLN A 295 6.65 2.83 2.47
N LYS A 296 5.98 3.98 2.38
CA LYS A 296 6.57 5.19 1.77
C LYS A 296 7.79 5.67 2.55
N ILE A 297 7.76 5.62 3.87
CA ILE A 297 8.92 5.99 4.71
C ILE A 297 10.08 5.01 4.46
N ILE A 298 9.78 3.71 4.46
CA ILE A 298 10.78 2.65 4.27
C ILE A 298 11.42 2.72 2.88
N SER A 299 10.66 3.06 1.83
CA SER A 299 11.17 3.11 0.45
C SER A 299 11.86 4.43 0.11
N GLN A 300 11.29 5.57 0.53
CA GLN A 300 11.77 6.90 0.17
C GLN A 300 12.82 7.44 1.16
N HIS A 301 12.79 6.97 2.41
CA HIS A 301 13.61 7.48 3.51
C HIS A 301 14.27 6.36 4.32
N SER A 302 14.79 5.34 3.62
CA SER A 302 15.40 4.13 4.24
C SER A 302 16.58 4.40 5.19
N GLY A 303 17.25 5.55 5.07
CA GLY A 303 18.34 5.98 5.96
C GLY A 303 17.92 6.87 7.13
N ASP A 304 16.63 7.24 7.21
CA ASP A 304 16.13 8.04 8.33
C ASP A 304 16.02 7.20 9.60
N LYS A 305 16.25 7.84 10.76
CA LYS A 305 16.11 7.22 12.09
C LYS A 305 14.70 6.68 12.36
N MET A 306 13.68 7.15 11.64
CA MET A 306 12.30 6.67 11.73
C MET A 306 12.02 5.45 10.85
N ALA A 307 12.92 5.07 9.93
CA ALA A 307 12.70 3.91 9.06
C ALA A 307 12.55 2.59 9.84
N PRO A 308 13.35 2.28 10.88
CA PRO A 308 13.15 1.10 11.72
C PRO A 308 11.81 1.13 12.47
N ALA A 309 11.40 2.30 12.98
CA ALA A 309 10.13 2.49 13.67
C ALA A 309 8.93 2.27 12.74
N ALA A 310 8.97 2.83 11.52
CA ALA A 310 7.96 2.59 10.50
C ALA A 310 7.88 1.12 10.10
N MET A 311 9.03 0.44 9.96
CA MET A 311 9.09 -0.99 9.63
C MET A 311 8.51 -1.86 10.74
N LEU A 312 8.76 -1.52 12.02
CA LEU A 312 8.16 -2.20 13.16
C LEU A 312 6.63 -2.02 13.16
N ARG A 313 6.14 -0.79 13.00
CA ARG A 313 4.70 -0.51 12.93
C ARG A 313 4.02 -1.19 11.76
N GLN A 314 4.68 -1.28 10.61
CA GLN A 314 4.21 -2.05 9.46
C GLN A 314 4.05 -3.53 9.79
N GLY A 315 5.04 -4.16 10.43
CA GLY A 315 4.95 -5.55 10.86
C GLY A 315 3.79 -5.79 11.84
N ILE A 316 3.58 -4.87 12.79
CA ILE A 316 2.47 -4.94 13.75
C ILE A 316 1.12 -4.78 13.03
N ALA A 317 1.04 -3.93 12.00
CA ALA A 317 -0.17 -3.77 11.20
C ALA A 317 -0.51 -5.06 10.43
N PHE A 318 0.49 -5.76 9.88
CA PHE A 318 0.29 -7.09 9.27
C PHE A 318 -0.17 -8.13 10.29
N GLU A 319 0.36 -8.12 11.53
CA GLU A 319 -0.18 -8.98 12.60
C GLU A 319 -1.67 -8.69 12.87
N LYS A 320 -2.07 -7.42 12.89
CA LYS A 320 -3.47 -7.01 13.11
C LYS A 320 -4.39 -7.42 11.95
N LEU A 321 -3.85 -7.55 10.75
CA LEU A 321 -4.55 -8.10 9.58
C LEU A 321 -4.54 -9.65 9.55
N SER A 322 -4.01 -10.31 10.58
CA SER A 322 -3.83 -11.77 10.63
C SER A 322 -2.83 -12.34 9.61
N ASP A 323 -2.08 -11.49 8.91
CA ASP A 323 -0.99 -11.89 8.01
C ASP A 323 0.33 -12.03 8.78
N LYS A 324 0.40 -13.09 9.59
CA LYS A 324 1.55 -13.38 10.44
C LYS A 324 2.81 -13.71 9.64
N GLU A 325 2.66 -14.32 8.46
CA GLU A 325 3.81 -14.70 7.64
C GLU A 325 4.51 -13.47 7.07
N THR A 326 3.75 -12.49 6.57
CA THR A 326 4.33 -11.21 6.13
C THR A 326 4.93 -10.45 7.30
N ALA A 327 4.29 -10.44 8.47
CA ALA A 327 4.85 -9.84 9.68
C ALA A 327 6.21 -10.46 10.08
N LYS A 328 6.33 -11.80 10.04
CA LYS A 328 7.59 -12.52 10.32
C LYS A 328 8.69 -12.10 9.35
N VAL A 329 8.39 -11.97 8.05
CA VAL A 329 9.35 -11.51 7.04
C VAL A 329 9.84 -10.10 7.35
N ILE A 330 8.94 -9.19 7.74
CA ILE A 330 9.28 -7.81 8.09
C ILE A 330 10.17 -7.77 9.34
N TYR A 331 9.83 -8.52 10.40
CA TYR A 331 10.65 -8.57 11.61
C TYR A 331 12.05 -9.13 11.37
N LYS A 332 12.17 -10.21 10.58
CA LYS A 332 13.48 -10.72 10.15
C LYS A 332 14.28 -9.67 9.37
N LYS A 333 13.61 -8.83 8.58
CA LYS A 333 14.26 -7.74 7.84
C LYS A 333 14.78 -6.64 8.75
N ILE A 334 14.03 -6.27 9.80
CA ILE A 334 14.48 -5.31 10.82
C ILE A 334 15.73 -5.85 11.52
N LEU A 335 15.73 -7.11 11.94
CA LEU A 335 16.90 -7.73 12.60
C LEU A 335 18.14 -7.74 11.70
N LYS A 336 17.96 -8.00 10.41
CA LYS A 336 19.06 -8.06 9.43
C LYS A 336 19.61 -6.67 9.07
N ARG A 337 18.76 -5.66 8.94
CA ARG A 337 19.14 -4.32 8.44
C ARG A 337 19.36 -3.28 9.54
N HIS A 338 18.70 -3.43 10.68
CA HIS A 338 18.67 -2.49 11.78
C HIS A 338 18.91 -3.17 13.13
N GLY A 339 19.74 -4.23 13.16
CA GLY A 339 19.94 -5.08 14.35
C GLY A 339 20.42 -4.37 15.61
N SER A 340 21.00 -3.17 15.50
CA SER A 340 21.43 -2.35 16.65
C SER A 340 20.38 -1.34 17.13
N SER A 341 19.19 -1.28 16.51
CA SER A 341 18.14 -0.32 16.88
C SER A 341 17.24 -0.88 17.98
N PRO A 342 16.61 -0.02 18.81
CA PRO A 342 15.64 -0.46 19.80
C PRO A 342 14.49 -1.29 19.20
N GLU A 343 14.09 -0.96 17.97
CA GLU A 343 13.02 -1.65 17.25
C GLU A 343 13.38 -3.07 16.86
N ALA A 344 14.66 -3.39 16.68
CA ALA A 344 15.11 -4.76 16.45
C ALA A 344 14.88 -5.64 17.67
N ALA A 345 15.08 -5.13 18.89
CA ALA A 345 14.77 -5.88 20.10
C ALA A 345 13.27 -6.21 20.19
N THR A 346 12.41 -5.22 19.94
CA THR A 346 10.95 -5.40 19.89
C THR A 346 10.53 -6.36 18.77
N ALA A 347 11.14 -6.27 17.59
CA ALA A 347 10.89 -7.17 16.47
C ALA A 347 11.27 -8.63 16.81
N GLN A 348 12.38 -8.84 17.53
CA GLN A 348 12.76 -10.18 18.00
C GLN A 348 11.73 -10.73 18.98
N GLU A 349 11.27 -9.92 19.94
CA GLU A 349 10.26 -10.33 20.91
C GLU A 349 8.95 -10.72 20.21
N LYS A 350 8.52 -9.92 19.23
CA LYS A 350 7.33 -10.19 18.42
C LYS A 350 7.49 -11.47 17.59
N LEU A 351 8.64 -11.67 16.97
CA LEU A 351 8.94 -12.87 16.20
C LEU A 351 8.88 -14.14 17.05
N ASN A 352 9.30 -14.08 18.31
CA ASN A 352 9.26 -15.21 19.23
C ASN A 352 7.83 -15.56 19.70
N LYS A 353 6.87 -14.63 19.58
CA LYS A 353 5.46 -14.82 19.99
C LYS A 353 4.54 -15.29 18.85
N LEU A 354 5.02 -15.26 17.60
CA LEU A 354 4.28 -15.58 16.36
C LEU A 354 4.63 -16.96 15.82
#